data_AF-A0A1I7TG74-F1
#
_entry.id   AF-A0A1I7TG74-F1
#
_cell.length_a   1.000
_cell.length_b   1.000
_cell.length_c   1.000
_cell.angle_alpha   90.00
_cell.angle_beta   90.00
_cell.angle_gamma   90.00
#
_symmetry.space_group_name_H-M   'P 1'
#
loop_
_entity.id
_entity.type
_entity.pdbx_description
1 polymer ?
#
loop_
_entity_poly.entity_id
_entity_poly.type
_entity_poly.pdbx_seq_one_letter_code
_entity_poly.pdbx_strand_id
1 'polypeptide(L)'
;MKTGGLSDFADFGEEDLNCTQGIQWIKDVFTDCVDTDLKLLGFIIGLISLALWLIPLFPQLWQNYKTKKCEGLSLAFLFFWLVGDTCNMLGAILTNQQPIQKIIGVYYIFQDLILWAQYGYYAKIYHR
;
A
#
# COMPACT_ATOMS: atom_id res chain seq x y z
N MET A 1 19.90 -17.56 25.58
CA MET A 1 19.55 -18.82 24.87
C MET A 1 18.42 -19.48 25.64
N LYS A 2 17.17 -19.34 25.21
CA LYS A 2 16.08 -20.18 25.72
C LYS A 2 16.05 -21.45 24.86
N THR A 3 16.16 -22.59 25.55
CA THR A 3 16.19 -23.95 25.02
C THR A 3 14.81 -24.35 24.52
N GLY A 4 14.70 -24.61 23.21
CA GLY A 4 13.46 -25.08 22.59
C GLY A 4 13.10 -26.50 23.04
N GLY A 5 11.95 -26.62 23.69
CA GLY A 5 11.30 -27.89 24.03
C GLY A 5 9.91 -27.93 23.41
N LEU A 6 9.36 -29.14 23.23
CA LEU A 6 8.06 -29.44 22.61
C LEU A 6 6.84 -28.66 23.16
N SER A 7 6.99 -27.86 24.23
CA SER A 7 6.00 -26.88 24.70
C SER A 7 5.95 -25.58 23.88
N ASP A 8 7.00 -25.21 23.14
CA ASP A 8 7.03 -23.99 22.30
C ASP A 8 6.06 -24.09 21.11
N PHE A 9 5.85 -25.28 20.55
CA PHE A 9 4.96 -25.45 19.38
C PHE A 9 3.47 -25.33 19.71
N ALA A 10 3.08 -25.57 20.97
CA ALA A 10 1.70 -25.36 21.42
C ALA A 10 1.45 -23.91 21.85
N ASP A 11 2.48 -23.20 22.34
CA ASP A 11 2.41 -21.80 22.75
C ASP A 11 2.28 -20.84 21.55
N PHE A 12 2.91 -21.19 20.41
CA PHE A 12 2.69 -20.50 19.12
C PHE A 12 1.21 -20.46 18.68
N GLY A 13 0.35 -21.34 19.20
CA GLY A 13 -1.06 -21.44 18.76
C GLY A 13 -2.06 -20.64 19.58
N GLU A 14 -1.74 -20.28 20.83
CA GLU A 14 -2.72 -19.71 21.77
C GLU A 14 -2.47 -18.22 22.06
N GLU A 15 -1.21 -17.75 21.98
CA GLU A 15 -0.86 -16.32 22.11
C GLU A 15 -1.29 -15.48 20.88
N ASP A 16 -1.25 -16.07 19.68
CA ASP A 16 -1.65 -15.42 18.42
C ASP A 16 -3.17 -15.13 18.35
N LEU A 17 -4.02 -15.83 19.12
CA LEU A 17 -5.48 -15.66 19.04
C LEU A 17 -5.98 -14.40 19.76
N ASN A 18 -5.29 -13.98 20.83
CA ASN A 18 -5.72 -12.86 21.67
C ASN A 18 -4.74 -11.68 21.72
N CYS A 19 -3.50 -11.85 21.23
CA CYS A 19 -2.53 -10.75 21.07
C CYS A 19 -2.46 -9.83 22.30
N THR A 20 -2.41 -10.40 23.50
CA THR A 20 -2.50 -9.67 24.78
C THR A 20 -1.17 -9.06 25.21
N GLN A 21 -0.06 -9.70 24.82
CA GLN A 21 1.31 -9.23 25.05
C GLN A 21 1.78 -8.26 23.95
N GLY A 22 1.01 -8.14 22.87
CA GLY A 22 1.32 -7.28 21.73
C GLY A 22 0.91 -5.83 21.91
N ILE A 23 1.35 -5.00 20.96
CA ILE A 23 1.05 -3.57 20.93
C ILE A 23 -0.43 -3.36 20.54
N GLN A 24 -1.26 -3.04 21.54
CA GLN A 24 -2.72 -2.98 21.37
C GLN A 24 -3.19 -1.93 20.34
N TRP A 25 -2.55 -0.77 20.25
CA TRP A 25 -2.96 0.25 19.28
C TRP A 25 -2.78 -0.20 17.82
N ILE A 26 -1.80 -1.06 17.53
CA ILE A 26 -1.59 -1.60 16.18
C ILE A 26 -2.72 -2.57 15.85
N LYS A 27 -3.12 -3.40 16.81
CA LYS A 27 -4.27 -4.30 16.67
C LYS A 27 -5.56 -3.54 16.39
N ASP A 28 -5.80 -2.44 17.11
CA ASP A 28 -7.03 -1.66 16.95
C ASP A 28 -7.10 -0.93 15.60
N VAL A 29 -5.96 -0.43 15.10
CA VAL A 29 -5.92 0.39 13.87
C VAL A 29 -5.70 -0.46 12.61
N PHE A 30 -4.78 -1.42 12.68
CA PHE A 30 -4.33 -2.22 11.54
C PHE A 30 -4.90 -3.63 11.54
N THR A 31 -5.63 -4.02 12.60
CA THR A 31 -6.17 -5.39 12.76
C THR A 31 -5.08 -6.45 12.72
N ASP A 32 -3.89 -6.09 13.20
CA ASP A 32 -2.68 -6.88 13.06
C ASP A 32 -2.02 -7.11 14.42
N CYS A 33 -1.56 -8.34 14.66
CA CYS A 33 -0.90 -8.71 15.90
C CYS A 33 0.62 -8.56 15.81
N VAL A 34 1.17 -7.59 16.55
CA VAL A 34 2.61 -7.34 16.64
C VAL A 34 3.05 -7.53 18.09
N ASP A 35 3.63 -8.69 18.38
CA ASP A 35 4.11 -9.13 19.70
C ASP A 35 5.64 -9.24 19.79
N THR A 36 6.29 -9.56 18.67
CA THR A 36 7.72 -9.85 18.58
C THR A 36 8.47 -8.69 17.94
N ASP A 37 9.70 -8.44 18.37
CA ASP A 37 10.60 -7.43 17.78
C ASP A 37 10.75 -7.58 16.26
N LEU A 38 10.75 -8.83 15.76
CA LEU A 38 10.82 -9.12 14.33
C LEU A 38 9.55 -8.68 13.59
N LYS A 39 8.35 -8.95 14.15
CA LYS A 39 7.07 -8.49 13.58
C LYS A 39 7.01 -6.96 13.58
N LEU A 40 7.53 -6.31 14.64
CA LEU A 40 7.58 -4.85 14.75
C LEU A 40 8.51 -4.22 13.71
N LEU A 41 9.72 -4.77 13.53
CA LEU A 41 10.64 -4.30 12.49
C LEU A 41 10.05 -4.47 11.09
N GLY A 42 9.42 -5.62 10.81
CA GLY A 42 8.72 -5.86 9.55
C GLY A 42 7.61 -4.83 9.29
N PHE A 43 6.81 -4.53 10.32
CA PHE A 43 5.76 -3.52 10.26
C PHE A 43 6.31 -2.12 9.96
N ILE A 44 7.35 -1.68 10.68
CA ILE A 44 7.96 -0.35 10.49
C ILE A 44 8.56 -0.22 9.09
N ILE A 45 9.33 -1.22 8.64
CA ILE A 45 9.93 -1.23 7.29
C ILE A 45 8.83 -1.20 6.23
N GLY A 46 7.75 -1.96 6.43
CA GLY A 46 6.58 -1.94 5.55
C GLY A 46 5.94 -0.55 5.44
N LEU A 47 5.74 0.13 6.57
CA LEU A 47 5.20 1.49 6.59
C LEU A 47 6.13 2.50 5.91
N ILE A 48 7.45 2.39 6.11
CA ILE A 48 8.43 3.25 5.43
C ILE A 48 8.39 3.02 3.92
N SER A 49 8.38 1.75 3.49
CA SER A 49 8.30 1.39 2.07
C SER A 49 7.05 1.98 1.41
N LEU A 50 5.90 1.87 2.10
CA LEU A 50 4.63 2.41 1.67
C LEU A 50 4.67 3.94 1.54
N ALA A 51 5.25 4.63 2.52
CA ALA A 51 5.41 6.09 2.47
C ALA A 51 6.32 6.53 1.31
N LEU A 52 7.43 5.82 1.09
CA LEU A 52 8.34 6.09 -0.02
C LEU A 52 7.66 5.87 -1.38
N TRP A 53 6.74 4.93 -1.48
CA TRP A 53 5.93 4.74 -2.68
C TRP A 53 4.88 5.83 -2.87
N LEU A 54 4.33 6.42 -1.81
CA LEU A 54 3.29 7.46 -1.90
C LEU A 54 3.84 8.84 -2.28
N ILE A 55 5.00 9.22 -1.74
CA ILE A 55 5.56 10.57 -1.88
C ILE A 55 5.76 10.99 -3.35
N PRO A 56 6.32 10.17 -4.26
CA PRO A 56 6.60 10.59 -5.64
C PRO A 56 5.37 10.90 -6.50
N LEU A 57 4.18 10.38 -6.14
CA LEU A 57 2.96 10.63 -6.93
C LEU A 57 2.52 12.09 -6.86
N PHE A 58 2.66 12.74 -5.70
CA PHE A 58 2.29 14.15 -5.52
C PHE A 58 3.07 15.13 -6.39
N PRO A 59 4.42 15.16 -6.37
CA PRO A 59 5.20 16.04 -7.22
C PRO A 59 4.98 15.74 -8.69
N GLN A 60 4.75 14.47 -9.07
CA GLN A 60 4.46 14.11 -10.45
C GLN A 60 3.13 14.69 -10.94
N LEU A 61 2.07 14.57 -10.13
CA LEU A 61 0.76 15.15 -10.42
C LEU A 61 0.83 16.70 -10.51
N TRP A 62 1.57 17.31 -9.59
CA TRP A 62 1.78 18.76 -9.57
C TRP A 62 2.55 19.24 -10.80
N GLN A 63 3.62 18.52 -11.16
CA GLN A 63 4.45 18.89 -12.30
C GLN A 63 3.68 18.78 -13.61
N ASN A 64 2.90 17.71 -13.81
CA ASN A 64 2.01 17.57 -14.96
C ASN A 64 1.01 18.71 -15.06
N TYR A 65 0.43 19.13 -13.92
CA TYR A 65 -0.47 20.28 -13.87
C TYR A 65 0.22 21.59 -14.25
N LYS A 66 1.45 21.82 -13.76
CA LYS A 66 2.23 23.04 -14.01
C LYS A 66 2.74 23.12 -15.45
N THR A 67 3.29 22.04 -15.99
CA THR A 67 3.86 22.01 -17.35
C THR A 67 2.79 21.87 -18.42
N LYS A 68 1.57 21.40 -18.06
CA LYS A 68 0.48 21.06 -18.98
C LYS A 68 0.92 20.11 -20.10
N LYS A 69 1.94 19.30 -19.83
CA LYS A 69 2.55 18.37 -20.77
C LYS A 69 2.84 17.05 -20.06
N CYS A 70 2.41 15.96 -20.69
CA CYS A 70 2.69 14.59 -20.25
C CYS A 70 3.69 13.88 -21.19
N GLU A 71 4.66 14.62 -21.76
CA GLU A 71 5.59 14.13 -22.79
C GLU A 71 6.55 13.03 -22.29
N GLY A 72 6.66 12.82 -20.98
CA GLY A 72 7.52 11.78 -20.37
C GLY A 72 6.81 10.51 -19.94
N LEU A 73 5.49 10.37 -20.18
CA LEU A 73 4.70 9.25 -19.65
C LEU A 73 4.17 8.35 -20.76
N SER A 74 4.50 7.06 -20.69
CA SER A 74 3.99 6.06 -21.63
C SER A 74 2.53 5.71 -21.31
N LEU A 75 1.64 5.86 -22.29
CA LEU A 75 0.22 5.47 -22.19
C LEU A 75 0.04 3.99 -21.81
N ALA A 76 0.85 3.12 -22.43
CA ALA A 76 0.80 1.70 -22.12
C ALA A 76 1.23 1.42 -20.67
N PHE A 77 2.21 2.16 -20.17
CA PHE A 77 2.63 2.06 -18.77
C PHE A 77 1.52 2.48 -17.81
N LEU A 78 0.87 3.63 -18.05
CA LEU A 78 -0.29 4.09 -17.27
C LEU A 78 -1.46 3.09 -17.30
N PHE A 79 -1.69 2.43 -18.43
CA PHE A 79 -2.73 1.41 -18.54
C PHE A 79 -2.43 0.20 -17.68
N PHE A 80 -1.22 -0.36 -17.81
CA PHE A 80 -0.82 -1.51 -17.01
C PHE A 80 -0.73 -1.18 -15.52
N TRP A 81 -0.38 0.05 -15.16
CA TRP A 81 -0.37 0.50 -13.78
C TRP A 81 -1.78 0.51 -13.19
N LEU A 82 -2.74 1.16 -13.86
CA LEU A 82 -4.14 1.18 -13.41
C LEU A 82 -4.72 -0.24 -13.27
N VAL A 83 -4.43 -1.12 -14.23
CA VAL A 83 -4.87 -2.53 -14.17
C VAL A 83 -4.20 -3.25 -12.99
N GLY A 84 -2.89 -3.06 -12.83
CA GLY A 84 -2.10 -3.64 -11.74
C GLY A 84 -2.63 -3.22 -10.37
N ASP A 85 -2.89 -1.93 -10.16
CA ASP A 85 -3.37 -1.39 -8.90
C ASP A 85 -4.81 -1.82 -8.61
N THR A 86 -5.64 -1.94 -9.66
CA THR A 86 -6.98 -2.52 -9.54
C THR A 86 -6.91 -3.99 -9.14
N CYS A 87 -6.06 -4.79 -9.78
CA CYS A 87 -5.85 -6.20 -9.42
C CYS A 87 -5.27 -6.35 -8.00
N ASN A 88 -4.35 -5.46 -7.61
CA ASN A 88 -3.76 -5.44 -6.27
C ASN A 88 -4.84 -5.17 -5.21
N MET A 89 -5.68 -4.16 -5.41
CA MET A 89 -6.79 -3.83 -4.50
C MET A 89 -7.80 -4.98 -4.43
N LEU A 90 -8.18 -5.57 -5.57
CA LEU A 90 -9.09 -6.72 -5.59
C LEU A 90 -8.51 -7.91 -4.84
N GLY A 91 -7.22 -8.20 -5.03
CA GLY A 91 -6.51 -9.22 -4.25
C GLY A 91 -6.56 -8.96 -2.75
N ALA A 92 -6.33 -7.71 -2.33
CA ALA A 92 -6.38 -7.29 -0.93
C ALA A 92 -7.77 -7.45 -0.31
N ILE A 93 -8.82 -7.17 -1.08
CA ILE A 93 -10.22 -7.38 -0.66
C ILE A 93 -10.52 -8.87 -0.55
N LEU A 94 -10.19 -9.66 -1.57
CA LEU A 94 -10.48 -11.10 -1.61
C LEU A 94 -9.77 -11.89 -0.51
N THR A 95 -8.54 -11.50 -0.18
CA THR A 95 -7.73 -12.16 0.87
C THR A 95 -7.95 -11.58 2.26
N ASN A 96 -8.86 -10.62 2.42
CA ASN A 96 -9.08 -9.89 3.67
C ASN A 96 -7.79 -9.36 4.31
N GLN A 97 -6.91 -8.78 3.48
CA GLN A 97 -5.69 -8.12 3.95
C GLN A 97 -5.96 -6.94 4.91
N GLN A 98 -4.88 -6.43 5.51
CA GLN A 98 -4.90 -5.29 6.42
C GLN A 98 -5.73 -4.11 5.85
N PRO A 99 -6.55 -3.45 6.68
CA PRO A 99 -7.41 -2.34 6.26
C PRO A 99 -6.61 -1.19 5.63
N ILE A 100 -5.39 -0.91 6.10
CA ILE A 100 -4.56 0.15 5.52
C ILE A 100 -4.17 -0.13 4.07
N GLN A 101 -3.88 -1.39 3.72
CA GLN A 101 -3.51 -1.76 2.35
C GLN A 101 -4.70 -1.57 1.40
N LYS A 102 -5.92 -1.89 1.86
CA LYS A 102 -7.16 -1.65 1.09
C LYS A 102 -7.39 -0.16 0.85
N ILE A 103 -7.27 0.67 1.89
CA ILE A 103 -7.45 2.13 1.79
C ILE A 103 -6.44 2.74 0.80
N ILE A 104 -5.18 2.30 0.89
CA ILE A 104 -4.13 2.82 0.00
C ILE A 104 -4.32 2.32 -1.44
N GLY A 105 -4.78 1.09 -1.64
CA GLY A 105 -5.14 0.60 -2.98
C GLY A 105 -6.21 1.47 -3.65
N VAL A 106 -7.24 1.88 -2.90
CA VAL A 106 -8.25 2.83 -3.40
C VAL A 106 -7.61 4.18 -3.76
N TYR A 107 -6.70 4.68 -2.93
CA TYR A 107 -5.98 5.92 -3.19
C TYR A 107 -5.15 5.86 -4.48
N TYR A 108 -4.44 4.76 -4.73
CA TYR A 108 -3.64 4.60 -5.95
C TYR A 108 -4.50 4.59 -7.22
N ILE A 109 -5.59 3.81 -7.22
CA ILE A 109 -6.55 3.81 -8.35
C ILE A 109 -7.08 5.21 -8.61
N PHE A 110 -7.42 5.97 -7.56
CA PHE A 110 -7.88 7.35 -7.72
C PHE A 110 -6.81 8.27 -8.33
N GLN A 111 -5.55 8.15 -7.90
CA GLN A 111 -4.43 8.91 -8.49
C GLN A 111 -4.22 8.55 -9.97
N ASP A 112 -4.30 7.27 -10.32
CA ASP A 112 -4.17 6.81 -11.71
C ASP A 112 -5.27 7.39 -12.60
N LEU A 113 -6.52 7.40 -12.12
CA LEU A 113 -7.63 8.02 -12.84
C LEU A 113 -7.41 9.52 -13.08
N ILE A 114 -6.85 10.24 -12.10
CA ILE A 114 -6.49 11.65 -12.28
C ILE A 114 -5.39 11.79 -13.34
N LEU A 115 -4.36 10.95 -13.32
CA LEU A 115 -3.28 10.97 -14.32
C LEU A 115 -3.82 10.67 -15.73
N TRP A 116 -4.72 9.71 -15.85
CA TRP A 116 -5.44 9.41 -17.09
C TRP A 116 -6.28 10.60 -17.58
N ALA A 117 -6.99 11.27 -16.67
CA ALA A 117 -7.77 12.46 -16.98
C ALA A 117 -6.88 13.64 -17.43
N GLN A 118 -5.77 13.89 -16.73
CA GLN A 118 -4.77 14.90 -17.10
C GLN A 118 -4.20 14.60 -18.49
N TYR A 119 -3.79 13.35 -18.73
CA TYR A 119 -3.28 12.93 -20.03
C TYR A 119 -4.32 13.19 -21.13
N GLY A 120 -5.56 12.72 -20.96
CA GLY A 120 -6.63 12.91 -21.94
C GLY A 120 -6.93 14.39 -22.22
N TYR A 121 -6.92 15.22 -21.17
CA TYR A 121 -7.14 16.66 -21.29
C TYR A 121 -6.01 17.35 -22.06
N TYR A 122 -4.76 17.10 -21.68
CA TYR A 122 -3.60 17.73 -22.32
C TYR A 122 -3.35 17.21 -23.74
N ALA A 123 -3.61 15.92 -24.00
CA ALA A 123 -3.46 15.34 -25.34
C ALA A 123 -4.56 15.81 -26.31
N LYS A 124 -5.81 15.95 -25.87
CA LYS A 124 -6.96 16.20 -26.76
C LYS A 124 -7.37 17.68 -26.86
N ILE A 125 -7.28 18.44 -25.76
CA ILE A 125 -7.76 19.83 -25.69
C ILE A 125 -6.61 20.83 -25.79
N TYR A 126 -5.43 20.50 -25.26
CA TYR A 126 -4.29 21.41 -25.24
C TYR A 126 -3.31 21.14 -26.40
N HIS A 127 -3.83 21.13 -27.62
CA HIS A 127 -3.02 21.01 -28.83
C HIS A 127 -2.44 22.40 -29.19
N ARG A 128 -1.37 22.84 -28.51
CA ARG A 128 -0.57 24.01 -28.89
C ARG A 128 0.92 23.72 -28.84
#